data_AF-A0A2N5KPP1-F1
#
_entry.id   AF-A0A2N5KPP1-F1
#
_cell.length_a   1.000
_cell.length_b   1.000
_cell.length_c   1.000
_cell.angle_alpha   90.00
_cell.angle_beta   90.00
_cell.angle_gamma   90.00
#
_symmetry.space_group_name_H-M   'P 1'
#
loop_
_entity.id
_entity.type
_entity.pdbx_description
1 polymer ?
#
loop_
_entity_poly.entity_id
_entity_poly.type
_entity_poly.pdbx_seq_one_letter_code
_entity_poly.pdbx_strand_id
1 'polypeptide(L)'
;MSERGGRGKGVYRRILEHLFTARYSEGVTEIPFTSADIRTAADEIGVAQPANPPDVLYSMRYRGNTTEAISQTEPEGKSWVIRGKGRGSYSFDLMDTLEIVPNPLIGETKVPDATPGIVAMYASDDEQALLVGLRYNRLIDIFTGITCYSLQNHLRAQVERVGQVETDEIYVGVDRRGTHYVLPVQAKGGTDRQNVVQIEQDFALCAERFPTLICKAIGAQFMANDIIALFEFERSDGVVALVREKHYRLVPPDEVTEEDLRRYKQHPLNGD
;
A
#
# COMPACT_ATOMS: atom_id res chain seq x y z
N MET A 1 11.37 9.52 -22.17
CA MET A 1 9.95 9.37 -22.57
C MET A 1 9.04 9.95 -21.48
N SER A 2 9.05 11.28 -21.25
CA SER A 2 8.51 11.86 -20.00
C SER A 2 7.32 12.83 -20.14
N GLU A 3 6.76 13.06 -21.33
CA GLU A 3 5.78 14.16 -21.51
C GLU A 3 4.29 13.76 -21.58
N ARG A 4 3.95 12.46 -21.59
CA ARG A 4 2.53 12.02 -21.65
C ARG A 4 1.84 11.87 -20.28
N GLY A 5 2.57 11.83 -19.18
CA GLY A 5 2.02 11.56 -17.84
C GLY A 5 1.29 12.73 -17.17
N GLY A 6 1.60 13.98 -17.55
CA GLY A 6 1.08 15.18 -16.87
C GLY A 6 -0.34 15.60 -17.28
N ARG A 7 -0.73 15.44 -18.55
CA ARG A 7 -2.05 15.87 -19.05
C ARG A 7 -3.20 14.95 -18.61
N GLY A 8 -2.95 13.65 -18.45
CA GLY A 8 -3.99 12.67 -18.08
C GLY A 8 -4.49 12.82 -16.64
N LYS A 9 -3.58 13.08 -15.69
CA LYS A 9 -3.92 13.21 -14.26
C LYS A 9 -4.89 14.37 -13.99
N GLY A 10 -4.70 15.52 -14.65
CA GLY A 10 -5.60 16.67 -14.51
C GLY A 10 -7.01 16.43 -15.05
N VAL A 11 -7.14 15.63 -16.12
CA VAL A 11 -8.44 15.28 -16.70
C VAL A 11 -9.20 14.33 -15.78
N TYR A 12 -8.55 13.27 -15.28
CA TYR A 12 -9.18 12.31 -14.36
C TYR A 12 -9.68 12.97 -13.09
N ARG A 13 -8.89 13.91 -12.57
CA ARG A 13 -9.26 14.70 -11.39
C ARG A 13 -10.55 15.50 -11.61
N ARG A 14 -10.70 16.15 -12.77
CA ARG A 14 -11.92 16.90 -13.12
C ARG A 14 -13.15 15.99 -13.27
N ILE A 15 -12.97 14.79 -13.82
CA ILE A 15 -14.05 13.80 -13.93
C ILE A 15 -14.56 13.40 -12.55
N LEU A 16 -13.66 13.09 -11.61
CA LEU A 16 -14.06 12.70 -10.25
C LEU A 16 -14.68 13.86 -9.47
N GLU A 17 -14.15 15.07 -9.62
CA GLU A 17 -14.74 16.26 -8.99
C GLU A 17 -16.18 16.49 -9.47
N HIS A 18 -16.41 16.43 -10.77
CA HIS A 18 -17.75 16.60 -11.35
C HIS A 18 -18.70 15.49 -10.87
N LEU A 19 -18.25 14.24 -10.91
CA LEU A 19 -19.03 13.09 -10.44
C LEU A 19 -19.40 13.22 -8.95
N PHE A 20 -18.46 13.65 -8.11
CA PHE A 20 -18.66 13.85 -6.68
C PHE A 20 -19.65 14.99 -6.43
N THR A 21 -19.37 16.17 -6.98
CA THR A 21 -20.18 17.37 -6.77
C THR A 21 -21.61 17.24 -7.29
N ALA A 22 -21.82 16.50 -8.39
CA ALA A 22 -23.16 16.23 -8.93
C ALA A 22 -24.02 15.34 -8.02
N ARG A 23 -23.42 14.58 -7.10
CA ARG A 23 -24.10 13.58 -6.25
C ARG A 23 -23.97 13.85 -4.75
N TYR A 24 -23.09 14.75 -4.36
CA TYR A 24 -22.86 15.13 -2.98
C TYR A 24 -24.07 15.88 -2.40
N SER A 25 -24.39 15.57 -1.15
CA SER A 25 -25.32 16.32 -0.33
C SER A 25 -24.82 16.33 1.11
N GLU A 26 -25.14 17.37 1.87
CA GLU A 26 -24.66 17.52 3.24
C GLU A 26 -25.09 16.32 4.12
N GLY A 27 -24.14 15.79 4.89
CA GLY A 27 -24.36 14.62 5.75
C GLY A 27 -24.26 13.26 5.06
N VAL A 28 -24.06 13.20 3.74
CA VAL A 28 -23.83 11.94 3.04
C VAL A 28 -22.48 11.33 3.45
N THR A 29 -22.44 10.02 3.67
CA THR A 29 -21.23 9.28 4.03
C THR A 29 -20.80 8.28 2.95
N GLU A 30 -21.65 8.01 1.97
CA GLU A 30 -21.39 7.09 0.86
C GLU A 30 -22.05 7.64 -0.42
N ILE A 31 -21.27 7.76 -1.50
CA ILE A 31 -21.73 8.20 -2.81
C ILE A 31 -21.39 7.12 -3.85
N PRO A 32 -22.35 6.25 -4.22
CA PRO A 32 -22.10 5.18 -5.18
C PRO A 32 -21.98 5.70 -6.63
N PHE A 33 -21.15 5.03 -7.42
CA PHE A 33 -21.00 5.28 -8.85
C PHE A 33 -20.45 4.07 -9.60
N THR A 34 -20.49 4.13 -10.93
CA THR A 34 -20.11 3.03 -11.82
C THR A 34 -19.10 3.48 -12.87
N SER A 35 -18.48 2.52 -13.55
CA SER A 35 -17.64 2.79 -14.73
C SER A 35 -18.40 3.50 -15.86
N ALA A 36 -19.73 3.36 -15.93
CA ALA A 36 -20.56 4.09 -16.89
C ALA A 36 -20.66 5.57 -16.49
N ASP A 37 -20.87 5.85 -15.20
CA ASP A 37 -20.94 7.21 -14.68
C ASP A 37 -19.66 8.02 -14.94
N ILE A 38 -18.49 7.38 -14.85
CA ILE A 38 -17.19 8.01 -15.19
C ILE A 38 -17.19 8.50 -16.64
N ARG A 39 -17.72 7.71 -17.57
CA ARG A 39 -17.80 8.08 -18.99
C ARG A 39 -18.81 9.20 -19.22
N THR A 40 -19.98 9.09 -18.60
CA THR A 40 -21.01 10.15 -18.65
C THR A 40 -20.46 11.47 -18.11
N ALA A 41 -19.79 11.45 -16.96
CA ALA A 41 -19.15 12.64 -16.39
C ALA A 41 -18.09 13.24 -17.32
N ALA A 42 -17.30 12.41 -18.01
CA ALA A 42 -16.33 12.89 -19.00
C ALA A 42 -16.99 13.61 -20.18
N ASP A 43 -18.10 13.07 -20.69
CA ASP A 43 -18.88 13.68 -21.76
C ASP A 43 -19.50 15.01 -21.33
N GLU A 44 -20.09 15.05 -20.13
CA GLU A 44 -20.73 16.24 -19.56
C GLU A 44 -19.77 17.43 -19.41
N ILE A 45 -18.51 17.16 -19.03
CA ILE A 45 -17.48 18.20 -18.88
C ILE A 45 -16.65 18.42 -20.17
N GLY A 46 -16.99 17.74 -21.26
CA GLY A 46 -16.37 17.90 -22.58
C GLY A 46 -14.91 17.44 -22.67
N VAL A 47 -14.51 16.42 -21.92
CA VAL A 47 -13.16 15.83 -21.98
C VAL A 47 -13.19 14.46 -22.65
N ALA A 48 -12.04 14.01 -23.17
CA ALA A 48 -11.95 12.69 -23.78
C ALA A 48 -12.24 11.59 -22.73
N GLN A 49 -13.10 10.63 -23.10
CA GLN A 49 -13.39 9.49 -22.25
C GLN A 49 -12.12 8.69 -21.95
N PRO A 50 -11.91 8.25 -20.69
CA PRO A 50 -10.83 7.35 -20.34
C PRO A 50 -10.96 6.03 -21.09
N ALA A 51 -9.88 5.57 -21.72
CA ALA A 51 -9.84 4.26 -22.38
C ALA A 51 -10.12 3.11 -21.39
N ASN A 52 -9.69 3.27 -20.14
CA ASN A 52 -9.95 2.37 -19.03
C ASN A 52 -10.52 3.17 -17.85
N PRO A 53 -11.84 3.12 -17.57
CA PRO A 53 -12.44 3.90 -16.47
C PRO A 53 -11.82 3.67 -15.07
N PRO A 54 -11.41 2.45 -14.68
CA PRO A 54 -10.65 2.23 -13.45
C PRO A 54 -9.39 3.09 -13.32
N ASP A 55 -8.78 3.51 -14.43
CA ASP A 55 -7.56 4.33 -14.37
C ASP A 55 -7.81 5.72 -13.78
N VAL A 56 -9.05 6.20 -13.86
CA VAL A 56 -9.46 7.48 -13.25
C VAL A 56 -9.30 7.43 -11.74
N LEU A 57 -9.53 6.27 -11.12
CA LEU A 57 -9.52 6.11 -9.67
C LEU A 57 -8.12 6.26 -9.08
N TYR A 58 -7.06 5.99 -9.86
CA TYR A 58 -5.67 6.22 -9.43
C TYR A 58 -5.42 7.68 -9.06
N SER A 59 -6.18 8.62 -9.63
CA SER A 59 -6.00 10.04 -9.32
C SER A 59 -6.34 10.39 -7.87
N MET A 60 -7.22 9.65 -7.19
CA MET A 60 -7.52 9.85 -5.76
C MET A 60 -6.84 8.87 -4.81
N ARG A 61 -5.98 7.97 -5.29
CA ARG A 61 -5.24 7.05 -4.40
C ARG A 61 -4.23 7.76 -3.48
N TYR A 62 -3.83 9.00 -3.81
CA TYR A 62 -2.82 9.76 -3.09
C TYR A 62 -3.45 10.93 -2.33
N ARG A 63 -3.21 11.01 -1.01
CA ARG A 63 -3.54 12.21 -0.21
C ARG A 63 -2.82 13.43 -0.80
N GLY A 64 -3.57 14.50 -1.07
CA GLY A 64 -3.07 15.72 -1.74
C GLY A 64 -3.38 15.79 -3.25
N ASN A 65 -3.98 14.75 -3.83
CA ASN A 65 -4.43 14.76 -5.23
C ASN A 65 -5.96 14.80 -5.38
N THR A 66 -6.69 14.86 -4.25
CA THR A 66 -8.10 15.24 -4.17
C THR A 66 -8.28 16.69 -4.58
N THR A 67 -9.44 17.02 -5.12
CA THR A 67 -9.75 18.40 -5.50
C THR A 67 -10.18 19.20 -4.30
N GLU A 68 -9.96 20.51 -4.37
CA GLU A 68 -10.36 21.44 -3.32
C GLU A 68 -11.86 21.31 -3.00
N ALA A 69 -12.68 21.09 -4.03
CA ALA A 69 -14.12 20.86 -3.88
C ALA A 69 -14.47 19.62 -3.06
N ILE A 70 -13.70 18.53 -3.17
CA ILE A 70 -13.93 17.32 -2.35
C ILE A 70 -13.42 17.55 -0.93
N SER A 71 -12.20 18.07 -0.78
CA SER A 71 -11.58 18.27 0.54
C SER A 71 -12.35 19.27 1.42
N GLN A 72 -13.01 20.27 0.82
CA GLN A 72 -13.84 21.21 1.57
C GLN A 72 -15.10 20.58 2.19
N THR A 73 -15.49 19.39 1.73
CA THR A 73 -16.64 18.65 2.27
C THR A 73 -16.26 17.64 3.35
N GLU A 74 -14.97 17.50 3.65
CA GLU A 74 -14.45 16.57 4.66
C GLU A 74 -14.61 17.17 6.06
N PRO A 75 -15.36 16.52 6.98
CA PRO A 75 -15.38 16.91 8.37
C PRO A 75 -14.02 16.69 9.04
N GLU A 76 -13.79 17.35 10.18
CA GLU A 76 -12.57 17.17 10.97
C GLU A 76 -12.32 15.69 11.31
N GLY A 77 -11.10 15.22 11.04
CA GLY A 77 -10.69 13.84 11.29
C GLY A 77 -11.23 12.81 10.30
N LYS A 78 -11.91 13.23 9.23
CA LYS A 78 -12.43 12.33 8.18
C LYS A 78 -11.89 12.72 6.80
N SER A 79 -11.84 11.74 5.90
CA SER A 79 -11.44 11.93 4.51
C SER A 79 -12.25 11.05 3.57
N TRP A 80 -12.55 11.55 2.38
CA TRP A 80 -13.17 10.78 1.31
C TRP A 80 -12.15 9.87 0.65
N VAL A 81 -12.48 8.60 0.54
CA VAL A 81 -11.69 7.62 -0.23
C VAL A 81 -12.58 6.90 -1.23
N ILE A 82 -11.99 6.39 -2.30
CA ILE A 82 -12.72 5.56 -3.26
C ILE A 82 -12.56 4.09 -2.88
N ARG A 83 -13.68 3.41 -2.67
CA ARG A 83 -13.73 1.96 -2.54
C ARG A 83 -14.38 1.33 -3.75
N GLY A 84 -13.90 0.14 -4.11
CA GLY A 84 -14.60 -0.68 -5.07
C GLY A 84 -15.70 -1.50 -4.38
N LYS A 85 -16.82 -1.68 -5.07
CA LYS A 85 -18.02 -2.40 -4.60
C LYS A 85 -18.34 -3.58 -5.54
N GLY A 86 -17.29 -4.15 -6.14
CA GLY A 86 -17.38 -5.19 -7.16
C GLY A 86 -17.12 -4.67 -8.57
N ARG A 87 -17.32 -5.53 -9.57
CA ARG A 87 -16.89 -5.27 -10.95
C ARG A 87 -17.56 -4.02 -11.53
N GLY A 88 -16.77 -2.98 -11.77
CA GLY A 88 -17.21 -1.73 -12.38
C GLY A 88 -18.12 -0.85 -11.51
N SER A 89 -18.20 -1.16 -10.21
CA SER A 89 -18.98 -0.41 -9.21
C SER A 89 -18.05 0.09 -8.12
N TYR A 90 -18.28 1.33 -7.69
CA TYR A 90 -17.41 2.05 -6.76
C TYR A 90 -18.25 2.95 -5.87
N SER A 91 -17.63 3.50 -4.84
CA SER A 91 -18.21 4.57 -4.04
C SER A 91 -17.13 5.52 -3.55
N PHE A 92 -17.51 6.78 -3.34
CA PHE A 92 -16.81 7.62 -2.38
C PHE A 92 -17.36 7.28 -1.00
N ASP A 93 -16.49 6.87 -0.09
CA ASP A 93 -16.84 6.56 1.29
C ASP A 93 -16.12 7.54 2.21
N LEU A 94 -16.85 8.19 3.11
CA LEU A 94 -16.29 9.09 4.12
C LEU A 94 -15.85 8.27 5.31
N MET A 95 -14.57 8.31 5.63
CA MET A 95 -13.98 7.49 6.70
C MET A 95 -13.06 8.30 7.59
N ASP A 96 -12.77 7.76 8.76
CA ASP A 96 -11.77 8.34 9.65
C ASP A 96 -10.40 8.37 8.96
N THR A 97 -9.73 9.52 9.09
CA THR A 97 -8.42 9.76 8.52
C THR A 97 -7.38 8.93 9.26
N LEU A 98 -7.06 7.75 8.72
CA LEU A 98 -5.98 6.90 9.22
C LEU A 98 -4.67 7.31 8.54
N GLU A 99 -3.73 7.88 9.29
CA GLU A 99 -2.37 8.17 8.83
C GLU A 99 -1.46 6.99 9.21
N ILE A 100 -1.05 6.18 8.24
CA ILE A 100 -0.01 5.18 8.46
C ILE A 100 1.32 5.87 8.14
N VAL A 101 2.00 6.33 9.18
CA VAL A 101 3.30 7.00 9.08
C VAL A 101 4.32 6.27 9.96
N PRO A 102 5.58 6.14 9.51
CA PRO A 102 6.63 5.54 10.33
C PRO A 102 6.83 6.34 11.63
N ASN A 103 6.90 5.63 12.76
CA ASN A 103 7.11 6.24 14.06
C ASN A 103 8.60 6.60 14.25
N PRO A 104 8.98 7.89 14.33
CA PRO A 104 10.38 8.31 14.39
C PRO A 104 11.09 7.91 15.70
N LEU A 105 10.35 7.40 16.70
CA LEU A 105 10.89 6.94 17.97
C LEU A 105 11.29 5.46 17.96
N ILE A 106 11.02 4.73 16.87
CA ILE A 106 11.47 3.34 16.71
C ILE A 106 12.94 3.33 16.32
N GLY A 107 13.75 2.58 17.06
CA GLY A 107 15.16 2.39 16.74
C GLY A 107 15.35 1.51 15.50
N GLU A 108 16.28 1.89 14.63
CA GLU A 108 16.67 1.08 13.48
C GLU A 108 17.51 -0.16 13.88
N THR A 109 17.37 -1.22 13.07
CA THR A 109 18.23 -2.41 13.12
C THR A 109 19.03 -2.50 11.84
N LYS A 110 20.35 -2.43 11.94
CA LYS A 110 21.25 -2.63 10.80
C LYS A 110 21.25 -4.09 10.37
N VAL A 111 21.15 -4.32 9.07
CA VAL A 111 21.22 -5.63 8.41
C VAL A 111 22.30 -5.56 7.33
N PRO A 112 23.27 -6.48 7.30
CA PRO A 112 24.25 -6.53 6.21
C PRO A 112 23.54 -6.69 4.86
N ASP A 113 23.84 -5.80 3.90
CA ASP A 113 23.22 -5.84 2.58
C ASP A 113 23.74 -7.03 1.76
N ALA A 114 22.83 -7.93 1.44
CA ALA A 114 23.03 -9.12 0.63
C ALA A 114 22.54 -8.94 -0.81
N THR A 115 22.13 -7.73 -1.21
CA THR A 115 21.72 -7.44 -2.59
C THR A 115 22.89 -7.72 -3.54
N PRO A 116 22.73 -8.60 -4.55
CA PRO A 116 23.81 -8.87 -5.49
C PRO A 116 24.26 -7.59 -6.19
N GLY A 117 25.57 -7.35 -6.26
CA GLY A 117 26.11 -6.12 -6.84
C GLY A 117 25.61 -5.85 -8.26
N ILE A 118 25.38 -6.90 -9.06
CA ILE A 118 24.79 -6.78 -10.40
C ILE A 118 23.36 -6.22 -10.36
N VAL A 119 22.57 -6.55 -9.34
CA VAL A 119 21.21 -6.01 -9.16
C VAL A 119 21.30 -4.56 -8.72
N ALA A 120 22.16 -4.26 -7.75
CA ALA A 120 22.39 -2.90 -7.28
C ALA A 120 22.83 -1.95 -8.40
N MET A 121 23.65 -2.43 -9.34
CA MET A 121 24.08 -1.65 -10.52
C MET A 121 22.94 -1.19 -11.45
N TYR A 122 21.83 -1.93 -11.49
CA TYR A 122 20.73 -1.69 -12.43
C TYR A 122 19.39 -1.39 -11.73
N ALA A 123 19.38 -1.25 -10.41
CA ALA A 123 18.18 -0.88 -9.68
C ALA A 123 17.78 0.57 -10.07
N SER A 124 16.72 0.68 -10.86
CA SER A 124 16.10 1.94 -11.25
C SER A 124 14.76 2.06 -10.52
N ASP A 125 14.57 3.14 -9.78
CA ASP A 125 13.37 3.55 -9.04
C ASP A 125 13.30 3.13 -7.57
N ASP A 126 12.73 4.02 -6.75
CA ASP A 126 12.66 3.92 -5.29
C ASP A 126 11.81 2.73 -4.82
N GLU A 127 10.62 2.52 -5.40
CA GLU A 127 9.74 1.42 -5.00
C GLU A 127 10.28 0.04 -5.41
N GLN A 128 10.88 -0.08 -6.60
CA GLN A 128 11.49 -1.34 -7.03
C GLN A 128 12.77 -1.63 -6.24
N ALA A 129 13.57 -0.61 -5.93
CA ALA A 129 14.71 -0.73 -5.03
C ALA A 129 14.27 -1.22 -3.64
N LEU A 130 13.13 -0.72 -3.13
CA LEU A 130 12.57 -1.18 -1.86
C LEU A 130 12.27 -2.68 -1.89
N LEU A 131 11.47 -3.13 -2.86
CA LEU A 131 11.09 -4.55 -3.00
C LEU A 131 12.31 -5.46 -3.21
N VAL A 132 13.31 -5.02 -3.98
CA VAL A 132 14.59 -5.70 -4.14
C VAL A 132 15.31 -5.83 -2.81
N GLY A 133 15.39 -4.73 -2.04
CA GLY A 133 15.95 -4.70 -0.71
C GLY A 133 15.26 -5.69 0.23
N LEU A 134 13.92 -5.72 0.23
CA LEU A 134 13.15 -6.68 1.03
C LEU A 134 13.50 -8.13 0.68
N ARG A 135 13.54 -8.44 -0.62
CA ARG A 135 13.69 -9.81 -1.13
C ARG A 135 15.10 -10.38 -0.89
N TYR A 136 16.13 -9.66 -1.31
CA TYR A 136 17.50 -10.17 -1.24
C TYR A 136 18.05 -10.19 0.19
N ASN A 137 17.52 -9.34 1.08
CA ASN A 137 17.95 -9.27 2.47
C ASN A 137 17.05 -10.03 3.44
N ARG A 138 16.05 -10.78 2.93
CA ARG A 138 15.14 -11.58 3.75
C ARG A 138 14.46 -10.74 4.84
N LEU A 139 14.18 -9.46 4.56
CA LEU A 139 13.63 -8.55 5.58
C LEU A 139 12.23 -8.97 6.02
N ILE A 140 11.42 -9.55 5.12
CA ILE A 140 10.12 -10.13 5.48
C ILE A 140 10.30 -11.26 6.50
N ASP A 141 11.28 -12.15 6.29
CA ASP A 141 11.60 -13.23 7.22
C ASP A 141 12.08 -12.70 8.58
N ILE A 142 13.02 -11.75 8.56
CA ILE A 142 13.58 -11.13 9.78
C ILE A 142 12.50 -10.41 10.58
N PHE A 143 11.59 -9.72 9.90
CA PHE A 143 10.51 -8.95 10.51
C PHE A 143 9.42 -9.82 11.12
N THR A 144 9.03 -10.87 10.41
CA THR A 144 7.88 -11.71 10.78
C THR A 144 8.27 -12.94 11.59
N GLY A 145 9.52 -13.40 11.48
CA GLY A 145 9.97 -14.69 12.01
C GLY A 145 9.47 -15.89 11.20
N ILE A 146 8.96 -15.67 9.99
CA ILE A 146 8.42 -16.71 9.10
C ILE A 146 9.44 -16.97 7.98
N THR A 147 9.64 -18.22 7.60
CA THR A 147 10.47 -18.53 6.43
C THR A 147 9.64 -18.26 5.18
N CYS A 148 9.95 -17.19 4.46
CA CYS A 148 9.13 -16.66 3.38
C CYS A 148 9.79 -16.84 2.00
N TYR A 149 8.95 -16.90 0.97
CA TYR A 149 9.32 -16.99 -0.44
C TYR A 149 8.42 -16.06 -1.25
N SER A 150 9.04 -15.24 -2.12
CA SER A 150 8.29 -14.44 -3.08
C SER A 150 7.58 -15.36 -4.06
N LEU A 151 6.26 -15.19 -4.19
CA LEU A 151 5.41 -15.97 -5.07
C LEU A 151 5.15 -15.24 -6.38
N GLN A 152 4.81 -13.95 -6.30
CA GLN A 152 4.42 -13.15 -7.46
C GLN A 152 4.62 -11.66 -7.18
N ASN A 153 5.11 -10.92 -8.18
CA ASN A 153 5.24 -9.46 -8.16
C ASN A 153 4.17 -8.79 -9.04
N HIS A 154 3.85 -7.53 -8.74
CA HIS A 154 2.92 -6.66 -9.50
C HIS A 154 1.61 -7.36 -9.86
N LEU A 155 1.00 -8.01 -8.86
CA LEU A 155 -0.21 -8.79 -9.07
C LEU A 155 -1.40 -7.86 -9.28
N ARG A 156 -1.96 -7.90 -10.48
CA ARG A 156 -3.30 -7.38 -10.77
C ARG A 156 -4.31 -8.51 -10.71
N ALA A 157 -5.35 -8.34 -9.90
CA ALA A 157 -6.39 -9.34 -9.75
C ALA A 157 -7.79 -8.71 -9.74
N GLN A 158 -8.79 -9.51 -10.08
CA GLN A 158 -10.18 -9.18 -9.85
C GLN A 158 -10.64 -9.92 -8.61
N VAL A 159 -11.20 -9.21 -7.64
CA VAL A 159 -11.80 -9.75 -6.42
C VAL A 159 -13.30 -9.47 -6.47
N GLU A 160 -14.14 -10.46 -6.19
CA GLU A 160 -15.57 -10.41 -6.51
C GLU A 160 -16.28 -9.19 -5.91
N ARG A 161 -16.09 -8.96 -4.60
CA ARG A 161 -16.78 -7.91 -3.83
C ARG A 161 -16.07 -6.56 -3.83
N VAL A 162 -14.84 -6.52 -4.30
CA VAL A 162 -13.99 -5.33 -4.24
C VAL A 162 -13.81 -4.74 -5.64
N GLY A 163 -13.56 -5.55 -6.65
CA GLY A 163 -13.22 -5.07 -7.99
C GLY A 163 -11.77 -5.39 -8.35
N GLN A 164 -11.17 -4.54 -9.18
CA GLN A 164 -9.77 -4.67 -9.54
C GLN A 164 -8.88 -4.22 -8.38
N VAL A 165 -7.95 -5.08 -7.98
CA VAL A 165 -6.96 -4.84 -6.92
C VAL A 165 -5.55 -4.97 -7.48
N GLU A 166 -4.61 -4.28 -6.84
CA GLU A 166 -3.19 -4.32 -7.19
C GLU A 166 -2.37 -4.52 -5.91
N THR A 167 -1.48 -5.51 -5.95
CA THR A 167 -0.55 -5.82 -4.87
C THR A 167 0.86 -5.88 -5.42
N ASP A 168 1.79 -5.17 -4.79
CA ASP A 168 3.15 -5.00 -5.31
C ASP A 168 3.92 -6.32 -5.25
N GLU A 169 3.76 -7.09 -4.17
CA GLU A 169 4.33 -8.44 -4.06
C GLU A 169 3.50 -9.35 -3.15
N ILE A 170 3.41 -10.63 -3.48
CA ILE A 170 2.85 -11.69 -2.62
C ILE A 170 3.98 -12.61 -2.19
N TYR A 171 4.12 -12.83 -0.89
CA TYR A 171 4.94 -13.88 -0.31
C TYR A 171 4.06 -15.01 0.22
N VAL A 172 4.62 -16.23 0.23
CA VAL A 172 4.10 -17.36 1.02
C VAL A 172 5.18 -17.82 1.98
N GLY A 173 4.78 -18.29 3.16
CA GLY A 173 5.75 -18.69 4.16
C GLY A 173 5.25 -19.79 5.07
N VAL A 174 6.20 -20.42 5.77
CA VAL A 174 5.94 -21.45 6.77
C VAL A 174 6.71 -21.13 8.04
N ASP A 175 6.04 -21.28 9.19
CA ASP A 175 6.69 -21.13 10.49
C ASP A 175 7.16 -22.47 11.07
N ARG A 176 7.81 -22.43 12.23
CA ARG A 176 8.28 -23.62 12.98
C ARG A 176 7.18 -24.61 13.37
N ARG A 177 5.90 -24.20 13.35
CA ARG A 177 4.75 -25.06 13.66
C ARG A 177 4.20 -25.75 12.41
N GLY A 178 4.72 -25.42 11.22
CA GLY A 178 4.16 -25.85 9.95
C GLY A 178 2.90 -25.06 9.56
N THR A 179 2.64 -23.91 10.18
CA THR A 179 1.52 -23.04 9.77
C THR A 179 1.91 -22.29 8.51
N HIS A 180 1.01 -22.27 7.52
CA HIS A 180 1.24 -21.59 6.25
C HIS A 180 0.64 -20.19 6.26
N TYR A 181 1.38 -19.24 5.71
CA TYR A 181 1.04 -17.84 5.64
C TYR A 181 1.05 -17.34 4.21
N VAL A 182 0.18 -16.38 3.93
CA VAL A 182 0.28 -15.49 2.77
C VAL A 182 0.54 -14.08 3.28
N LEU A 183 1.51 -13.40 2.68
CA LEU A 183 1.91 -12.05 3.07
C LEU A 183 1.87 -11.14 1.86
N PRO A 184 0.75 -10.44 1.62
CA PRO A 184 0.72 -9.37 0.63
C PRO A 184 1.53 -8.18 1.13
N VAL A 185 2.36 -7.61 0.24
CA VAL A 185 3.28 -6.52 0.53
C VAL A 185 2.90 -5.32 -0.34
N GLN A 186 2.77 -4.16 0.29
CA GLN A 186 2.61 -2.85 -0.35
C GLN A 186 3.85 -2.00 -0.08
N ALA A 187 4.59 -1.64 -1.12
CA ALA A 187 5.78 -0.82 -1.05
C ALA A 187 5.45 0.64 -1.38
N LYS A 188 6.05 1.58 -0.63
CA LYS A 188 5.94 3.02 -0.89
C LYS A 188 7.32 3.68 -0.79
N GLY A 189 7.68 4.43 -1.83
CA GLY A 189 8.90 5.25 -1.88
C GLY A 189 8.62 6.74 -1.68
N GLY A 190 9.68 7.50 -1.40
CA GLY A 190 9.63 8.96 -1.31
C GLY A 190 8.62 9.52 -0.31
N THR A 191 7.74 10.39 -0.80
CA THR A 191 6.69 11.05 -0.01
C THR A 191 5.37 10.28 0.03
N ASP A 192 5.30 9.12 -0.63
CA ASP A 192 4.08 8.33 -0.68
C ASP A 192 3.81 7.69 0.68
N ARG A 193 2.52 7.59 1.02
CA ARG A 193 2.06 7.03 2.29
C ARG A 193 1.35 5.71 2.05
N GLN A 194 1.40 4.84 3.05
CA GLN A 194 0.60 3.62 3.07
C GLN A 194 -0.89 3.99 3.13
N ASN A 195 -1.70 3.25 2.36
CA ASN A 195 -3.14 3.50 2.23
C ASN A 195 -3.92 2.31 2.79
N VAL A 196 -4.72 2.55 3.84
CA VAL A 196 -5.53 1.52 4.50
C VAL A 196 -6.45 0.78 3.54
N VAL A 197 -6.96 1.44 2.50
CA VAL A 197 -7.81 0.81 1.48
C VAL A 197 -7.03 -0.25 0.70
N GLN A 198 -5.74 -0.04 0.42
CA GLN A 198 -4.91 -1.06 -0.25
C GLN A 198 -4.69 -2.27 0.66
N ILE A 199 -4.49 -2.04 1.96
CA ILE A 199 -4.36 -3.12 2.95
C ILE A 199 -5.66 -3.93 3.06
N GLU A 200 -6.81 -3.27 3.06
CA GLU A 200 -8.12 -3.95 3.04
C GLU A 200 -8.34 -4.78 1.76
N GLN A 201 -7.90 -4.24 0.61
CA GLN A 201 -7.95 -4.93 -0.68
C GLN A 201 -7.07 -6.18 -0.68
N ASP A 202 -5.87 -6.09 -0.11
CA ASP A 202 -4.94 -7.21 0.03
C ASP A 202 -5.51 -8.32 0.92
N PHE A 203 -6.17 -7.97 2.03
CA PHE A 203 -6.88 -8.95 2.84
C PHE A 203 -7.99 -9.64 2.06
N ALA A 204 -8.79 -8.88 1.29
CA ALA A 204 -9.86 -9.45 0.48
C ALA A 204 -9.33 -10.38 -0.63
N LEU A 205 -8.25 -9.98 -1.31
CA LEU A 205 -7.56 -10.78 -2.31
C LEU A 205 -7.06 -12.10 -1.72
N CYS A 206 -6.40 -12.04 -0.56
CA CYS A 206 -5.84 -13.22 0.07
C CYS A 206 -6.91 -14.16 0.60
N ALA A 207 -8.00 -13.63 1.14
CA ALA A 207 -9.13 -14.45 1.58
C ALA A 207 -9.79 -15.23 0.43
N GLU A 208 -9.84 -14.65 -0.78
CA GLU A 208 -10.39 -15.31 -1.97
C GLU A 208 -9.42 -16.35 -2.56
N ARG A 209 -8.14 -16.00 -2.69
CA ARG A 209 -7.14 -16.85 -3.37
C ARG A 209 -6.48 -17.89 -2.49
N PHE A 210 -6.34 -17.60 -1.20
CA PHE A 210 -5.61 -18.42 -0.23
C PHE A 210 -6.46 -18.65 1.03
N PRO A 211 -7.69 -19.20 0.91
CA PRO A 211 -8.66 -19.26 2.00
C PRO A 211 -8.23 -20.09 3.22
N THR A 212 -7.20 -20.94 3.06
CA THR A 212 -6.67 -21.81 4.12
C THR A 212 -5.40 -21.27 4.78
N LEU A 213 -4.81 -20.20 4.25
CA LEU A 213 -3.57 -19.61 4.78
C LEU A 213 -3.90 -18.45 5.72
N ILE A 214 -3.03 -18.22 6.71
CA ILE A 214 -3.13 -17.04 7.56
C ILE A 214 -2.59 -15.84 6.77
N CYS A 215 -3.41 -14.81 6.58
CA CYS A 215 -3.01 -13.58 5.92
C CYS A 215 -2.35 -12.60 6.92
N LYS A 216 -1.11 -12.19 6.64
CA LYS A 216 -0.40 -11.11 7.35
C LYS A 216 -0.03 -10.03 6.34
N ALA A 217 -0.82 -8.96 6.27
CA ALA A 217 -0.55 -7.88 5.33
C ALA A 217 0.63 -7.02 5.81
N ILE A 218 1.54 -6.70 4.89
CA ILE A 218 2.78 -5.99 5.18
C ILE A 218 2.81 -4.67 4.41
N GLY A 219 3.05 -3.57 5.12
CA GLY A 219 3.44 -2.30 4.51
C GLY A 219 4.95 -2.14 4.58
N ALA A 220 5.57 -1.68 3.50
CA ALA A 220 6.98 -1.32 3.46
C ALA A 220 7.13 0.12 2.98
N GLN A 221 7.96 0.92 3.66
CA GLN A 221 8.16 2.32 3.31
C GLN A 221 9.62 2.75 3.50
N PHE A 222 10.15 3.47 2.52
CA PHE A 222 11.41 4.19 2.71
C PHE A 222 11.19 5.45 3.54
N MET A 223 12.05 5.65 4.53
CA MET A 223 12.20 6.86 5.32
C MET A 223 13.46 7.60 4.88
N ALA A 224 13.70 8.79 5.45
CA ALA A 224 14.96 9.49 5.29
C ALA A 224 16.17 8.61 5.70
N ASN A 225 17.31 8.82 5.04
CA ASN A 225 18.57 8.09 5.27
C ASN A 225 18.47 6.58 5.00
N ASP A 226 17.72 6.20 3.96
CA ASP A 226 17.59 4.82 3.47
C ASP A 226 17.10 3.80 4.52
N ILE A 227 16.40 4.29 5.55
CA ILE A 227 15.75 3.44 6.55
C ILE A 227 14.48 2.84 5.93
N ILE A 228 14.30 1.54 6.10
CA ILE A 228 13.13 0.79 5.66
C ILE A 228 12.24 0.55 6.88
N ALA A 229 11.06 1.17 6.90
CA ALA A 229 10.01 0.86 7.86
C ALA A 229 9.15 -0.29 7.34
N LEU A 230 8.97 -1.32 8.16
CA LEU A 230 8.04 -2.43 7.93
C LEU A 230 6.92 -2.40 8.94
N PHE A 231 5.69 -2.53 8.44
CA PHE A 231 4.44 -2.56 9.19
C PHE A 231 3.77 -3.91 9.00
N GLU A 232 3.28 -4.50 10.08
CA GLU A 232 2.41 -5.69 10.05
C GLU A 232 1.00 -5.28 10.43
N PHE A 233 0.04 -5.63 9.57
CA PHE A 233 -1.36 -5.38 9.81
C PHE A 233 -2.11 -6.68 10.05
N GLU A 234 -3.14 -6.60 10.89
CA GLU A 234 -4.16 -7.64 11.03
C GLU A 234 -5.54 -7.06 10.74
N ARG A 235 -6.49 -7.96 10.49
CA ARG A 235 -7.89 -7.61 10.38
C ARG A 235 -8.64 -8.18 11.57
N SER A 236 -9.06 -7.30 12.48
CA SER A 236 -9.85 -7.64 13.66
C SER A 236 -11.22 -6.97 13.58
N ASP A 237 -12.30 -7.73 13.77
CA ASP A 237 -13.69 -7.26 13.66
C ASP A 237 -14.01 -6.44 12.39
N GLY A 238 -13.34 -6.80 11.29
CA GLY A 238 -13.51 -6.14 9.99
C GLY A 238 -12.65 -4.89 9.80
N VAL A 239 -11.99 -4.38 10.84
CA VAL A 239 -11.12 -3.20 10.85
C VAL A 239 -9.66 -3.60 10.71
N VAL A 240 -8.89 -2.84 9.94
CA VAL A 240 -7.44 -3.00 9.82
C VAL A 240 -6.76 -2.34 11.02
N ALA A 241 -5.89 -3.08 11.70
CA ALA A 241 -5.11 -2.60 12.84
C ALA A 241 -3.60 -2.83 12.59
N LEU A 242 -2.77 -1.89 13.05
CA LEU A 242 -1.31 -2.03 13.05
C LEU A 242 -0.89 -2.85 14.27
N VAL A 243 -0.26 -4.00 14.03
CA VAL A 243 0.18 -4.94 15.08
C VAL A 243 1.65 -4.72 15.44
N ARG A 244 2.47 -4.43 14.43
CA ARG A 244 3.92 -4.34 14.60
C ARG A 244 4.51 -3.34 13.64
N GLU A 245 5.51 -2.61 14.12
CA GLU A 245 6.37 -1.77 13.30
C GLU A 245 7.83 -1.99 13.68
N LYS A 246 8.71 -2.11 12.69
CA LYS A 246 10.17 -2.19 12.86
C LYS A 246 10.89 -1.45 11.75
N HIS A 247 12.02 -0.86 12.08
CA HIS A 247 12.85 -0.11 11.15
C HIS A 247 14.18 -0.83 10.91
N TYR A 248 14.58 -0.92 9.65
CA TYR A 248 15.79 -1.60 9.22
C TYR A 248 16.65 -0.67 8.37
N ARG A 249 17.96 -0.87 8.41
CA ARG A 249 18.89 -0.21 7.49
C ARG A 249 19.79 -1.26 6.86
N LEU A 250 19.83 -1.30 5.53
CA LEU A 250 20.77 -2.13 4.79
C LEU A 250 22.13 -1.43 4.78
N VAL A 251 23.18 -2.12 5.24
CA VAL A 251 24.52 -1.54 5.39
C VAL A 251 25.61 -2.51 4.92
N PRO A 252 26.80 -2.03 4.53
CA PRO A 252 27.97 -2.88 4.36
C PRO A 252 28.25 -3.75 5.61
N PRO A 253 28.78 -4.98 5.45
CA PRO A 253 29.01 -5.88 6.58
C PRO A 253 29.87 -5.30 7.72
N ASP A 254 30.82 -4.43 7.39
CA ASP A 254 31.71 -3.75 8.33
C ASP A 254 31.05 -2.60 9.12
N GLU A 255 29.85 -2.15 8.72
CA GLU A 255 29.09 -1.14 9.43
C GLU A 255 28.17 -1.70 10.52
N VAL A 256 28.04 -3.04 10.61
CA VAL A 256 27.42 -3.71 11.75
C VAL A 256 28.48 -3.89 12.84
N THR A 257 28.48 -2.96 13.80
CA THR A 257 29.54 -2.88 14.81
C THR A 257 29.32 -3.86 15.97
N GLU A 258 30.36 -4.13 16.76
CA GLU A 258 30.19 -4.88 18.01
C GLU A 258 29.24 -4.19 19.00
N GLU A 259 29.19 -2.86 18.99
CA GLU A 259 28.25 -2.09 19.81
C GLU A 259 26.81 -2.34 19.38
N ASP A 260 26.54 -2.33 18.07
CA ASP A 260 25.25 -2.71 17.50
C ASP A 260 24.84 -4.11 17.98
N LEU A 261 25.73 -5.10 17.86
CA LEU A 261 25.46 -6.49 18.28
C LEU A 261 25.21 -6.62 19.79
N ARG A 262 25.99 -5.91 20.62
CA ARG A 262 25.78 -5.87 22.07
C ARG A 262 24.42 -5.27 22.43
N ARG A 263 24.00 -4.22 21.74
CA ARG A 263 22.68 -3.59 21.90
C ARG A 263 21.56 -4.54 21.47
N TYR A 264 21.66 -5.17 20.31
CA TYR A 264 20.62 -6.07 19.80
C TYR A 264 20.40 -7.28 20.71
N LYS A 265 21.45 -7.79 21.37
CA LYS A 265 21.35 -8.86 22.37
C LYS A 265 20.49 -8.49 23.58
N GLN A 266 20.37 -7.20 23.89
CA GLN A 266 19.55 -6.70 25.00
C GLN A 266 18.11 -6.42 24.58
N HIS A 267 17.80 -6.42 23.28
CA HIS A 267 16.43 -6.27 22.83
C HIS A 267 15.61 -7.47 23.33
N PRO A 268 14.44 -7.24 23.96
CA PRO A 268 13.57 -8.33 24.34
C PRO A 268 13.18 -9.12 23.09
N LEU A 269 13.23 -10.45 23.19
CA LEU A 269 12.67 -11.35 22.19
C LEU A 269 11.14 -11.21 22.25
N ASN A 270 10.61 -10.17 21.62
CA ASN A 270 9.17 -9.98 21.56
C ASN A 270 8.59 -10.99 20.57
N GLY A 271 7.93 -12.03 21.08
CA GLY A 271 7.04 -12.91 20.34
C GLY A 271 7.47 -14.38 20.28
N ASP A 272 7.10 -15.14 21.31
CA ASP A 272 6.45 -16.45 21.09
C ASP A 272 4.95 -16.23 20.92
#